data_AF-M0B4D6-F1
#
_entry.id   AF-M0B4D6-F1
#
_cell.length_a   1.000
_cell.length_b   1.000
_cell.length_c   1.000
_cell.angle_alpha   90.00
_cell.angle_beta   90.00
_cell.angle_gamma   90.00
#
_symmetry.space_group_name_H-M   'P 1'
#
loop_
_entity.id
_entity.type
_entity.pdbx_description
1 polymer ?
#
loop_
_entity_poly.entity_id
_entity_poly.type
_entity_poly.pdbx_seq_one_letter_code
_entity_poly.pdbx_strand_id
1 'polypeptide(L)'
;MSLNEFDEAFREYYHALINPERTKDEYGITEGTVEFPGEPEVVLIMKGFCINDDNEVVSILPDMYVYYSNEHAEKNYTTGTPASCSDDTTQITPMLPPFKLPDDFVYPEDFRGFMIHNLMCQIRDIYWNMGEDPPAAYEIDGFGKGTGNFDYEEYNY
;
A
#
# COMPACT_ATOMS: atom_id res chain seq x y z
N MET A 1 -7.55 20.65 1.92
CA MET A 1 -6.16 20.33 2.28
C MET A 1 -5.22 21.29 1.58
N SER A 2 -4.09 21.63 2.18
CA SER A 2 -3.04 22.39 1.49
C SER A 2 -2.19 21.48 0.59
N LEU A 3 -1.66 22.05 -0.50
CA LEU A 3 -0.76 21.30 -1.39
C LEU A 3 0.47 20.74 -0.64
N ASN A 4 0.98 21.49 0.34
CA ASN A 4 2.13 21.08 1.14
C ASN A 4 1.85 19.83 1.99
N GLU A 5 0.67 19.72 2.58
CA GLU A 5 0.29 18.53 3.38
C GLU A 5 0.22 17.28 2.50
N PHE A 6 -0.32 17.41 1.28
CA PHE A 6 -0.32 16.32 0.32
C PHE A 6 1.10 15.94 -0.12
N ASP A 7 1.92 16.92 -0.51
CA ASP A 7 3.28 16.68 -0.97
C ASP A 7 4.15 16.04 0.13
N GLU A 8 3.95 16.43 1.39
CA GLU A 8 4.65 15.83 2.53
C GLU A 8 4.25 14.37 2.74
N ALA A 9 2.96 14.04 2.77
CA ALA A 9 2.50 12.66 2.91
C ALA A 9 2.89 11.77 1.70
N PHE A 10 2.86 12.35 0.50
CA PHE A 10 3.27 11.68 -0.73
C PHE A 10 4.78 11.37 -0.70
N ARG A 11 5.58 12.30 -0.19
CA ARG A 11 7.02 12.13 0.02
C ARG A 11 7.33 11.13 1.13
N GLU A 12 6.59 11.17 2.24
CA GLU A 12 6.70 10.21 3.34
C GLU A 12 6.48 8.78 2.83
N TYR A 13 5.39 8.55 2.10
CA TYR A 13 5.07 7.24 1.55
C TYR A 13 6.15 6.75 0.56
N TYR A 14 6.65 7.63 -0.30
CA TYR A 14 7.79 7.32 -1.18
C TYR A 14 9.03 6.86 -0.39
N HIS A 15 9.42 7.60 0.66
CA HIS A 15 10.61 7.25 1.47
C HIS A 15 10.45 5.94 2.22
N ALA A 16 9.25 5.63 2.69
CA ALA A 16 8.96 4.36 3.34
C ALA A 16 9.17 3.17 2.38
N LEU A 17 8.76 3.31 1.12
CA LEU A 17 8.88 2.24 0.12
C LEU A 17 10.32 1.99 -0.35
N ILE A 18 11.16 3.03 -0.41
CA ILE A 18 12.56 2.89 -0.88
C ILE A 18 13.55 2.61 0.26
N ASN A 19 13.10 2.75 1.51
CA ASN A 19 13.92 2.51 2.71
C ASN A 19 13.15 1.66 3.74
N PRO A 20 12.88 0.38 3.42
CA PRO A 20 12.12 -0.50 4.30
C PRO A 20 12.80 -0.74 5.66
N GLU A 21 14.12 -0.66 5.75
CA GLU A 21 14.85 -0.78 7.02
C GLU A 21 14.48 0.36 7.98
N ARG A 22 14.43 1.59 7.47
CA ARG A 22 13.97 2.72 8.27
C ARG A 22 12.50 2.56 8.67
N THR A 23 11.65 2.04 7.77
CA THR A 23 10.26 1.74 8.10
C THR A 23 10.15 0.69 9.20
N LYS A 24 10.99 -0.36 9.20
CA LYS A 24 11.04 -1.32 10.31
C LYS A 24 11.32 -0.64 11.64
N ASP A 25 12.35 0.20 11.70
CA ASP A 25 12.72 0.93 12.91
C ASP A 25 11.59 1.84 13.41
N GLU A 26 10.98 2.61 12.51
CA GLU A 26 9.89 3.55 12.83
C GLU A 26 8.64 2.84 13.36
N TYR A 27 8.37 1.62 12.87
CA TYR A 27 7.21 0.81 13.26
C TYR A 27 7.53 -0.28 14.30
N GLY A 28 8.76 -0.32 14.82
CA GLY A 28 9.20 -1.29 15.84
C GLY A 28 9.18 -2.74 15.37
N ILE A 29 9.40 -2.98 14.07
CA ILE A 29 9.43 -4.32 13.45
C ILE A 29 10.87 -4.84 13.56
N THR A 30 11.16 -5.62 14.60
CA THR A 30 12.51 -6.14 14.88
C THR A 30 12.44 -7.61 15.28
N GLU A 31 13.54 -8.37 15.14
CA GLU A 31 13.60 -9.79 15.56
C GLU A 31 13.13 -10.00 17.02
N GLY A 32 13.35 -9.01 17.91
CA GLY A 32 12.95 -9.09 19.31
C GLY A 32 11.49 -8.72 19.61
N THR A 33 10.74 -8.25 18.62
CA THR A 33 9.36 -7.72 18.81
C THR A 33 8.31 -8.44 17.96
N VAL A 34 8.71 -9.12 16.88
CA VAL A 34 7.80 -9.83 15.99
C VAL A 34 7.40 -11.22 16.53
N GLU A 35 6.33 -11.78 15.98
CA GLU A 35 5.66 -12.99 16.45
C GLU A 35 6.32 -14.30 15.98
N PHE A 36 7.34 -14.21 15.13
CA PHE A 36 8.02 -15.33 14.50
C PHE A 36 9.54 -15.20 14.65
N PRO A 37 10.32 -16.30 14.58
CA PRO A 37 11.77 -16.24 14.66
C PRO A 37 12.39 -15.68 13.36
N GLY A 38 13.57 -15.07 13.48
CA GLY A 38 14.35 -14.58 12.35
C GLY A 38 14.08 -13.12 12.02
N GLU A 39 14.87 -12.58 11.08
CA GLU A 39 14.78 -11.18 10.68
C GLU A 39 13.47 -10.92 9.92
N PRO A 40 12.65 -9.95 10.34
CA PRO A 40 11.44 -9.59 9.61
C PRO A 40 11.75 -8.70 8.41
N GLU A 41 10.97 -8.85 7.35
CA GLU A 41 11.01 -8.02 6.15
C GLU A 41 9.67 -7.31 5.94
N VAL A 42 9.71 -6.04 5.52
CA VAL A 42 8.50 -5.32 5.09
C VAL A 42 8.07 -5.83 3.72
N VAL A 43 6.83 -6.31 3.61
CA VAL A 43 6.32 -6.91 2.37
C VAL A 43 5.29 -6.01 1.65
N LEU A 44 4.61 -5.13 2.37
CA LEU A 44 3.62 -4.20 1.80
C LEU A 44 3.48 -2.96 2.68
N ILE A 45 3.36 -1.79 2.07
CA ILE A 45 3.06 -0.53 2.77
C ILE A 45 1.82 0.10 2.14
N MET A 46 0.85 0.43 2.98
CA MET A 46 -0.40 1.08 2.59
C MET A 46 -0.45 2.51 3.15
N LYS A 47 -0.89 3.48 2.34
CA LYS A 47 -1.18 4.85 2.78
C LYS A 47 -2.59 5.22 2.33
N GLY A 48 -3.42 5.77 3.21
CA GLY A 48 -4.80 6.11 2.88
C GLY A 48 -4.97 7.58 2.49
N PHE A 49 -5.68 7.82 1.40
CA PHE A 49 -6.10 9.15 0.93
C PHE A 49 -7.63 9.19 0.86
N CYS A 50 -8.25 10.25 1.38
CA CYS A 50 -9.70 10.43 1.36
C CYS A 50 -10.05 11.46 0.29
N ILE A 51 -10.86 11.04 -0.69
CA ILE A 51 -11.32 11.90 -1.79
C ILE A 51 -12.81 12.22 -1.63
N ASN A 52 -13.19 13.44 -1.98
CA ASN A 52 -14.60 13.85 -2.06
C ASN A 52 -15.21 13.54 -3.44
N ASP A 53 -16.49 13.84 -3.61
CA ASP A 53 -17.23 13.64 -4.87
C ASP A 53 -16.70 14.48 -6.04
N ASP A 54 -15.95 15.55 -5.75
CA ASP A 54 -15.27 16.38 -6.76
C ASP A 54 -13.89 15.81 -7.16
N ASN A 55 -13.52 14.62 -6.67
CA ASN A 55 -12.23 13.95 -6.83
C ASN A 55 -11.03 14.73 -6.27
N GLU A 56 -11.25 15.55 -5.25
CA GLU A 56 -10.21 16.26 -4.52
C GLU A 56 -9.81 15.49 -3.26
N VAL A 57 -8.50 15.42 -2.98
CA VAL A 57 -8.00 14.88 -1.71
C VAL A 57 -8.32 15.87 -0.59
N VAL A 58 -9.22 15.49 0.31
CA VAL A 58 -9.69 16.35 1.41
C VAL A 58 -9.02 16.03 2.74
N SER A 59 -8.63 14.78 2.96
CA SER A 59 -7.87 14.32 4.13
C SER A 59 -6.95 13.16 3.77
N ILE A 60 -5.91 12.96 4.58
CA ILE A 60 -4.94 11.85 4.47
C ILE A 60 -5.00 11.10 5.80
N LEU A 61 -5.00 9.78 5.74
CA LEU A 61 -4.94 8.96 6.94
C LEU A 61 -3.54 9.10 7.57
N PRO A 62 -3.46 9.31 8.90
CA PRO A 62 -2.25 9.75 9.55
C PRO A 62 -1.11 8.73 9.40
N ASP A 63 -1.37 7.46 9.71
CA ASP A 63 -0.36 6.41 9.71
C ASP A 63 -0.40 5.57 8.42
N MET A 64 0.76 5.04 8.03
CA MET A 64 0.82 3.92 7.10
C MET A 64 0.44 2.62 7.81
N TYR A 65 -0.14 1.69 7.07
CA TYR A 65 -0.38 0.32 7.50
C TYR A 65 0.64 -0.58 6.84
N VAL A 66 1.46 -1.25 7.66
CA VAL A 66 2.67 -1.95 7.21
C VAL A 66 2.49 -3.45 7.42
N TYR A 67 2.68 -4.23 6.36
CA TYR A 67 2.72 -5.68 6.43
C TYR A 67 4.18 -6.14 6.48
N TYR A 68 4.45 -7.11 7.33
CA TYR A 68 5.77 -7.72 7.49
C TYR A 68 5.68 -9.24 7.65
N SER A 69 6.75 -9.92 7.27
CA SER A 69 6.82 -11.39 7.24
C SER A 69 8.28 -11.85 7.12
N ASN A 70 8.52 -13.16 7.10
CA ASN A 70 9.77 -13.79 6.66
C ASN A 70 9.52 -15.26 6.27
N GLU A 71 10.55 -16.05 5.99
CA GLU A 71 10.42 -17.47 5.63
C GLU A 71 9.86 -18.38 6.73
N HIS A 72 9.87 -17.93 7.98
CA HIS A 72 9.36 -18.65 9.14
C HIS A 72 7.94 -18.23 9.54
N ALA A 73 7.44 -17.13 9.00
CA ALA A 73 6.11 -16.62 9.30
C ALA A 73 5.03 -17.48 8.63
N GLU A 74 4.00 -17.85 9.39
CA GLU A 74 2.86 -18.63 8.86
C GLU A 74 1.94 -17.79 7.95
N LYS A 75 2.02 -16.46 8.08
CA LYS A 75 1.22 -15.47 7.37
C LYS A 75 1.92 -14.11 7.41
N ASN A 76 1.36 -13.13 6.69
CA ASN A 76 1.75 -11.74 6.87
C ASN A 76 1.17 -11.18 8.19
N TYR A 77 2.01 -10.46 8.93
CA TYR A 77 1.64 -9.72 10.13
C TYR A 77 1.56 -8.23 9.81
N THR A 78 0.89 -7.46 10.67
CA THR A 78 0.60 -6.04 10.39
C THR A 78 0.86 -5.16 11.59
N THR A 79 1.29 -3.92 11.33
CA THR A 79 1.44 -2.85 12.32
C THR A 79 0.99 -1.51 11.74
N GLY A 80 0.92 -0.49 12.59
CA GLY A 80 0.28 0.79 12.30
C GLY A 80 -1.16 0.86 12.81
N THR A 81 -1.72 2.06 12.83
CA THR A 81 -3.07 2.29 13.32
C THR A 81 -4.08 2.08 12.18
N PRO A 82 -5.04 1.14 12.31
CA PRO A 82 -6.15 1.05 11.37
C PRO A 82 -6.93 2.37 11.40
N ALA A 83 -6.90 3.08 10.28
CA ALA A 83 -7.68 4.29 10.08
C ALA A 83 -8.53 4.11 8.82
N SER A 84 -9.71 4.71 8.83
CA SER A 84 -10.60 4.77 7.68
C SER A 84 -11.02 6.20 7.42
N CYS A 85 -11.28 6.50 6.15
CA CYS A 85 -11.94 7.73 5.78
C CYS A 85 -13.36 7.79 6.36
N SER A 86 -13.95 8.97 6.42
CA SER A 86 -15.34 9.15 6.84
C SER A 86 -16.30 8.69 5.74
N ASP A 87 -17.53 8.34 6.13
CA ASP A 87 -18.55 7.78 5.22
C ASP A 87 -18.94 8.70 4.05
N ASP A 88 -18.65 10.00 4.14
CA ASP A 88 -18.87 11.02 3.11
C ASP A 88 -17.69 11.17 2.13
N THR A 89 -16.66 10.33 2.27
CA THR A 89 -15.48 10.34 1.41
C THR A 89 -15.15 8.94 0.91
N THR A 90 -14.53 8.86 -0.26
CA THR A 90 -14.02 7.59 -0.79
C THR A 90 -12.57 7.43 -0.36
N GLN A 91 -12.23 6.27 0.22
CA GLN A 91 -10.86 5.94 0.57
C GLN A 91 -10.12 5.32 -0.64
N ILE A 92 -9.03 5.96 -1.05
CA ILE A 92 -8.07 5.42 -2.01
C ILE A 92 -6.84 4.97 -1.24
N THR A 93 -6.47 3.69 -1.37
CA THR A 93 -5.34 3.11 -0.64
C THR A 93 -4.35 2.46 -1.60
N PRO A 94 -3.31 3.18 -2.04
CA PRO A 94 -2.15 2.57 -2.68
C PRO A 94 -1.57 1.45 -1.82
N MET A 95 -1.21 0.35 -2.47
CA MET A 95 -0.70 -0.87 -1.84
C MET A 95 0.55 -1.26 -2.60
N LEU A 96 1.71 -0.91 -2.06
CA LEU A 96 2.98 -1.10 -2.76
C LEU A 96 3.96 -1.87 -1.88
N PRO A 97 4.61 -2.91 -2.41
CA PRO A 97 5.76 -3.50 -1.75
C PRO A 97 6.95 -2.53 -1.80
N PRO A 98 7.90 -2.62 -0.86
CA PRO A 98 9.16 -1.92 -0.99
C PRO A 98 9.86 -2.25 -2.31
N PHE A 99 10.53 -1.27 -2.91
CA PHE A 99 11.18 -1.44 -4.21
C PHE A 99 12.52 -0.71 -4.27
N LYS A 100 13.38 -1.20 -5.17
CA LYS A 100 14.64 -0.53 -5.50
C LYS A 100 14.42 0.41 -6.67
N LEU A 101 14.96 1.62 -6.55
CA LEU A 101 14.87 2.61 -7.61
C LEU A 101 15.80 2.23 -8.77
N PRO A 102 15.35 2.37 -10.03
CA PRO A 102 16.25 2.37 -11.16
C PRO A 102 17.15 3.62 -11.14
N ASP A 103 18.31 3.55 -11.81
CA ASP A 103 19.31 4.62 -11.80
C ASP A 103 18.80 5.96 -12.38
N ASP A 104 17.77 5.91 -13.23
CA ASP A 104 17.17 7.05 -13.92
C ASP A 104 15.84 7.53 -13.29
N PHE A 105 15.50 7.06 -12.09
CA PHE A 105 14.25 7.43 -11.41
C PHE A 105 14.18 8.93 -11.06
N VAL A 106 13.11 9.59 -11.51
CA VAL A 106 12.82 11.01 -11.29
C VAL A 106 11.63 11.18 -10.35
N TYR A 107 11.88 11.69 -9.16
CA TYR A 107 10.83 12.07 -8.20
C TYR A 107 10.42 13.55 -8.39
N PRO A 108 9.11 13.90 -8.31
CA PRO A 108 7.96 13.02 -7.99
C PRO A 108 7.29 12.32 -9.19
N GLU A 109 7.67 12.63 -10.42
CA GLU A 109 6.97 12.25 -11.65
C GLU A 109 6.85 10.72 -11.81
N ASP A 110 7.96 9.99 -11.66
CA ASP A 110 7.96 8.54 -11.83
C ASP A 110 7.22 7.84 -10.70
N PHE A 111 7.31 8.37 -9.47
CA PHE A 111 6.55 7.83 -8.35
C PHE A 111 5.04 8.03 -8.53
N ARG A 112 4.61 9.17 -9.09
CA ARG A 112 3.20 9.40 -9.46
C ARG A 112 2.74 8.39 -10.51
N GLY A 113 3.54 8.17 -11.56
CA GLY A 113 3.25 7.17 -12.59
C GLY A 113 3.13 5.76 -12.00
N PHE A 114 4.05 5.41 -11.09
CA PHE A 114 4.05 4.12 -10.40
C PHE A 114 2.80 3.91 -9.53
N MET A 115 2.39 4.94 -8.77
CA MET A 115 1.16 4.88 -7.98
C MET A 115 -0.10 4.73 -8.83
N ILE A 116 -0.22 5.48 -9.94
CA ILE A 116 -1.35 5.36 -10.86
C ILE A 116 -1.41 3.93 -11.43
N HIS A 117 -0.27 3.41 -11.87
CA HIS A 117 -0.16 2.04 -12.37
C HIS A 117 -0.58 1.00 -11.32
N ASN A 118 -0.15 1.15 -10.07
CA ASN A 118 -0.59 0.27 -8.98
C ASN A 118 -2.11 0.33 -8.76
N LEU A 119 -2.70 1.53 -8.72
CA LEU A 119 -4.16 1.68 -8.55
C LEU A 119 -4.94 1.05 -9.70
N MET A 120 -4.44 1.12 -10.94
CA MET A 120 -5.03 0.43 -12.09
C MET A 120 -4.94 -1.09 -11.93
N CYS A 121 -3.80 -1.63 -11.50
CA CYS A 121 -3.65 -3.05 -11.17
C CYS A 121 -4.58 -3.48 -10.02
N GLN A 122 -4.84 -2.62 -9.03
CA GLN A 122 -5.79 -2.93 -7.97
C GLN A 122 -7.23 -3.04 -8.49
N ILE A 123 -7.63 -2.18 -9.42
CA ILE A 123 -8.94 -2.25 -10.09
C ILE A 123 -9.04 -3.57 -10.87
N ARG A 124 -8.01 -3.91 -11.64
CA ARG A 124 -7.90 -5.19 -12.37
C ARG A 124 -8.11 -6.38 -11.44
N ASP A 125 -7.40 -6.41 -10.31
CA ASP A 125 -7.45 -7.51 -9.35
C ASP A 125 -8.84 -7.62 -8.69
N ILE A 126 -9.59 -6.52 -8.54
CA ILE A 126 -10.98 -6.56 -8.07
C ILE A 126 -11.87 -7.33 -9.05
N TYR A 127 -11.76 -7.06 -10.36
CA TYR A 127 -12.52 -7.79 -11.37
C TYR A 127 -12.20 -9.28 -11.36
N TRP A 128 -10.92 -9.64 -11.34
CA TRP A 128 -10.51 -11.04 -11.26
C TRP A 128 -11.04 -11.73 -9.99
N ASN A 129 -11.02 -11.05 -8.84
CA ASN A 129 -11.57 -11.59 -7.61
C ASN A 129 -13.10 -11.75 -7.64
N MET A 130 -13.79 -11.01 -8.51
CA MET A 130 -15.22 -11.20 -8.80
C MET A 130 -15.50 -12.31 -9.82
N GLY A 131 -14.46 -12.93 -10.40
CA GLY A 131 -14.58 -13.88 -11.50
C GLY A 131 -14.95 -13.24 -12.83
N GLU A 132 -14.68 -11.94 -12.98
CA GLU A 132 -14.94 -11.14 -14.17
C GLU A 132 -13.66 -10.76 -14.91
N ASP A 133 -13.77 -10.50 -16.20
CA ASP A 133 -12.69 -9.91 -16.99
C ASP A 133 -12.64 -8.39 -16.76
N PRO A 134 -11.47 -7.81 -16.46
CA PRO A 134 -11.32 -6.38 -16.32
C PRO A 134 -11.53 -5.67 -17.67
N PRO A 135 -12.01 -4.42 -17.68
CA PRO A 135 -12.00 -3.59 -18.88
C PRO A 135 -10.58 -3.48 -19.46
N ALA A 136 -10.46 -3.42 -20.79
CA ALA A 136 -9.16 -3.36 -21.48
C ALA A 136 -8.24 -2.22 -21.01
N ALA A 137 -8.79 -1.12 -20.46
CA ALA A 137 -8.00 -0.04 -19.89
C ALA A 137 -7.25 -0.43 -18.60
N TYR A 138 -7.72 -1.45 -17.88
CA TYR A 138 -7.13 -1.95 -16.64
C TYR A 138 -6.47 -3.32 -16.80
N GLU A 139 -6.52 -3.91 -18.00
CA GLU A 139 -5.81 -5.15 -18.35
C GLU A 139 -4.32 -4.85 -18.59
N ILE A 140 -3.64 -4.47 -17.51
CA ILE A 140 -2.21 -4.14 -17.49
C ILE A 140 -1.48 -5.11 -16.57
N ASP A 141 -0.21 -5.40 -16.83
CA ASP A 141 0.62 -6.23 -15.96
C ASP A 141 1.20 -5.42 -14.80
N GLY A 142 1.28 -6.02 -13.61
CA GLY A 142 1.87 -5.37 -12.44
C GLY A 142 1.27 -5.84 -11.11
N PHE A 143 1.83 -5.34 -10.02
CA PHE A 143 1.34 -5.59 -8.66
C PHE A 143 0.14 -4.69 -8.35
N GLY A 144 -1.02 -5.28 -8.09
CA GLY A 144 -2.23 -4.58 -7.66
C GLY A 144 -2.48 -4.78 -6.17
N LYS A 145 -2.96 -5.96 -5.78
CA LYS A 145 -3.25 -6.33 -4.38
C LYS A 145 -2.29 -7.39 -3.85
N GLY A 146 -1.90 -7.27 -2.58
CA GLY A 146 -1.24 -8.35 -1.86
C GLY A 146 -2.21 -9.50 -1.54
N THR A 147 -1.66 -10.71 -1.38
CA THR A 147 -2.40 -11.88 -0.87
C THR A 147 -3.01 -11.56 0.49
N GLY A 148 -4.31 -11.80 0.67
CA GLY A 148 -5.04 -11.59 1.93
C GLY A 148 -6.12 -10.50 1.91
N ASN A 149 -6.17 -9.60 0.91
CA ASN A 149 -7.22 -8.56 0.92
C ASN A 149 -8.58 -9.04 0.38
N PHE A 150 -8.64 -10.20 -0.26
CA PHE A 150 -9.84 -10.95 -0.66
C PHE A 150 -9.42 -12.39 -1.04
N ASP A 151 -8.71 -13.09 -0.15
CA ASP A 151 -8.45 -14.50 -0.42
C ASP A 151 -9.76 -15.26 -0.26
N TYR A 152 -10.28 -15.81 -1.36
CA TYR A 152 -11.54 -16.56 -1.38
C TYR A 152 -11.50 -17.75 -0.41
N GLU A 153 -10.30 -18.27 -0.11
CA GLU A 153 -10.09 -19.32 0.88
C GLU A 153 -10.25 -18.83 2.33
N GLU A 154 -10.04 -17.54 2.62
CA GLU A 154 -10.14 -16.97 3.97
C GLU A 154 -11.59 -16.65 4.40
N TYR A 155 -12.52 -16.56 3.43
CA TYR A 155 -13.93 -16.22 3.67
C TYR A 155 -14.92 -17.39 3.54
N ASN A 156 -14.44 -18.61 3.29
CA ASN A 156 -15.29 -19.81 3.33
C ASN A 156 -15.23 -20.46 4.72
N TYR A 157 -16.18 -20.10 5.59
CA TYR A 157 -16.53 -20.85 6.80
C TYR A 157 -17.46 -22.03 6.49
#